data_AF-X1BDZ4-F1
#
_entry.id   AF-X1BDZ4-F1
#
_cell.length_a   1.000
_cell.length_b   1.000
_cell.length_c   1.000
_cell.angle_alpha   90.00
_cell.angle_beta   90.00
_cell.angle_gamma   90.00
#
_symmetry.space_group_name_H-M   'P 1'
#
loop_
_entity.id
_entity.type
_entity.pdbx_description
1 polymer ?
#
loop_
_entity_poly.entity_id
_entity_poly.type
_entity_poly.pdbx_seq_one_letter_code
_entity_poly.pdbx_strand_id
1 'polypeptide(L)' 'RRMKCGMGFCGHCQINNVYVCLDGPVFNYEELSKLKETEV' A
#
# COMPACT_ATOMS: atom_id res chain seq x y z
N ARG A 1 7.69 -2.90 -2.50
CA ARG A 1 7.72 -1.43 -2.76
C ARG A 1 8.42 -0.66 -1.62
N ARG A 2 9.02 0.52 -1.88
CA ARG A 2 9.67 1.39 -0.86
C ARG A 2 8.92 2.71 -0.74
N MET A 3 8.72 3.22 0.48
CA MET A 3 8.11 4.53 0.70
C MET A 3 9.07 5.66 0.32
N LYS A 4 8.57 6.72 -0.34
CA LYS A 4 9.35 7.91 -0.73
C LYS A 4 8.78 9.20 -0.17
N CYS A 5 7.53 9.53 -0.52
CA CYS A 5 6.97 10.84 -0.18
C CYS A 5 6.22 10.93 1.17
N GLY A 6 5.63 9.83 1.66
CA GLY A 6 4.80 9.85 2.86
C GLY A 6 3.42 10.55 2.73
N MET A 7 3.06 11.10 1.56
CA MET A 7 1.87 11.98 1.38
C MET A 7 0.94 11.54 0.24
N GLY A 8 1.09 10.32 -0.27
CA GLY A 8 0.22 9.76 -1.32
C GLY A 8 0.48 10.25 -2.75
N PHE A 9 1.17 11.38 -2.96
CA PHE A 9 1.28 11.96 -4.31
C PHE A 9 2.21 11.18 -5.27
N CYS A 10 3.18 10.40 -4.76
CA CYS A 10 4.20 9.75 -5.61
C CYS A 10 3.91 8.30 -6.00
N GLY A 11 2.89 7.64 -5.43
CA GLY A 11 2.53 6.24 -5.76
C GLY A 11 3.54 5.14 -5.35
N HIS A 12 4.72 5.49 -4.82
CA HIS A 12 5.76 4.49 -4.53
C HIS A 12 5.38 3.45 -3.46
N CYS A 13 4.47 3.80 -2.55
CA CYS A 13 3.97 2.91 -1.50
C CYS A 13 2.54 2.42 -1.76
N GLN A 14 2.05 2.54 -3.00
CA GLN A 14 0.72 2.10 -3.38
C GLN A 14 0.70 0.59 -3.63
N ILE A 15 -0.24 -0.13 -3.02
CA ILE A 15 -0.52 -1.55 -3.25
C ILE A 15 -1.97 -1.64 -3.71
N ASN A 16 -2.20 -2.02 -4.97
CA ASN A 16 -3.49 -1.90 -5.66
C ASN A 16 -4.06 -0.47 -5.52
N ASN A 17 -5.17 -0.29 -4.80
CA ASN A 17 -5.81 1.01 -4.57
C ASN A 17 -5.52 1.59 -3.17
N VAL A 18 -4.60 1.00 -2.41
CA VAL A 18 -4.27 1.41 -1.04
C VAL A 18 -2.92 2.09 -1.01
N TYR A 19 -2.83 3.24 -0.34
CA TYR A 19 -1.59 3.97 -0.14
C TYR A 19 -1.10 3.74 1.28
N VAL A 20 -0.04 2.96 1.45
CA VAL A 20 0.50 2.62 2.79
C VAL A 20 0.88 3.85 3.61
N CYS A 21 1.28 4.96 2.99
CA CYS A 21 1.57 6.20 3.71
C CYS A 21 0.35 6.97 4.21
N LEU A 22 -0.84 6.72 3.65
CA LEU A 22 -2.10 7.38 4.03
C LEU A 22 -2.95 6.45 4.89
N ASP A 23 -3.14 5.22 4.43
CA ASP A 23 -3.97 4.21 5.09
C ASP A 23 -3.25 3.53 6.27
N GLY A 24 -1.92 3.61 6.28
CA GLY A 24 -1.07 3.13 7.36
C GLY A 24 -0.27 1.87 6.99
N PRO A 25 0.86 1.62 7.69
CA PRO A 25 1.72 0.45 7.44
C PRO A 25 1.25 -0.83 8.15
N VAL A 26 0.19 -0.76 8.94
CA VAL A 26 -0.30 -1.88 9.75
C VAL A 26 -1.66 -2.29 9.22
N PHE A 27 -1.76 -3.54 8.76
CA PHE A 27 -2.98 -4.14 8.24
C PHE A 27 -3.29 -5.42 9.02
N ASN A 28 -4.57 -5.73 9.18
CA ASN A 28 -4.97 -7.02 9.71
C ASN A 28 -4.81 -8.12 8.64
N TYR A 29 -4.94 -9.37 9.06
CA TYR A 29 -4.72 -10.52 8.18
C TYR A 29 -5.69 -10.58 6.99
N GLU A 30 -6.95 -10.18 7.19
CA GLU A 30 -7.96 -10.16 6.13
C GLU A 30 -7.69 -9.06 5.11
N GLU A 31 -7.23 -7.90 5.56
CA GLU A 31 -6.79 -6.79 4.70
C GLU A 31 -5.58 -7.21 3.87
N LEU A 32 -4.57 -7.84 4.50
CA LEU A 32 -3.38 -8.30 3.80
C LEU A 32 -3.70 -9.31 2.69
N SER A 33 -4.68 -10.20 2.92
CA SER A 33 -5.16 -11.17 1.92
C SER A 33 -5.80 -10.49 0.69
N LYS A 34 -6.39 -9.30 0.87
CA LYS A 34 -6.96 -8.47 -0.19
C LYS A 34 -5.94 -7.53 -0.83
N LEU A 35 -4.87 -7.18 -0.11
CA LEU A 35 -3.75 -6.33 -0.54
C LEU A 35 -2.70 -7.11 -1.36
N LYS A 36 -3.11 -8.10 -2.16
CA LYS A 36 -2.20 -8.82 -3.05
C LYS A 36 -1.85 -7.93 -4.23
N GLU A 37 -0.58 -7.56 -4.36
CA GLU A 37 -0.07 -6.89 -5.57
C GLU A 37 -0.37 -7.83 -6.75
N THR A 38 -1.11 -7.32 -7.75
CA THR A 38 -1.53 -8.14 -8.89
C THR A 38 -0.30 -8.78 -9.52
N GLU A 39 -0.29 -10.11 -9.56
CA GLU A 39 0.75 -10.89 -10.26
C GLU A 39 0.64 -10.54 -11.75
N VAL A 40 1.67 -9.84 -12.25
CA VAL A 40 1.91 -9.66 -13.69
C VAL A 40 2.91 -10.72 -14.13
#